data_AF-A0A2I0VFJ4-F1
#
_entry.id   AF-A0A2I0VFJ4-F1
#
_cell.length_a   1.000
_cell.length_b   1.000
_cell.length_c   1.000
_cell.angle_alpha   90.00
_cell.angle_beta   90.00
_cell.angle_gamma   90.00
#
_symmetry.space_group_name_H-M   'P 1'
#
loop_
_entity.id
_entity.type
_entity.pdbx_description
1 polymer ?
#
loop_
_entity_poly.entity_id
_entity_poly.type
_entity_poly.pdbx_seq_one_letter_code
_entity_poly.pdbx_strand_id
1 'polypeptide(L)'
;MKSGMLGTLRALWDVFPLFTNTGWGENSNVNFLKKHMGAKFEERPEPWFSSINVDDVHSGDFLVLSKIRGRWGGFETLEKWVTGAYGGHSAVCLKDSEGKLWVAESGHANDKGEDIIAILPWEEWWSFELNKDDSDPHIALLPLHPNLRAKFNNSAAWEYARSLDGKPYGYHNMIFSWIDTTSGNYPPPLDAQLV
;
A
#
# COMPACT_ATOMS: atom_id res chain seq x y z
N MET A 1 19.66 21.69 -1.22
CA MET A 1 19.57 22.95 -2.01
C MET A 1 18.16 23.48 -1.82
N LYS A 2 17.95 24.73 -1.38
CA LYS A 2 16.60 25.33 -1.39
C LYS A 2 16.14 25.31 -2.85
N SER A 3 15.11 24.52 -3.16
CA SER A 3 14.48 24.56 -4.47
C SER A 3 13.84 25.93 -4.62
N GLY A 4 14.55 26.89 -5.24
CA GLY A 4 13.93 28.15 -5.65
C GLY A 4 12.72 27.89 -6.55
N MET A 5 11.99 28.93 -6.95
CA MET A 5 10.76 28.79 -7.75
C MET A 5 10.88 27.82 -8.93
N LEU A 6 12.01 27.85 -9.67
CA LEU A 6 12.30 26.92 -10.76
C LEU A 6 12.41 25.45 -10.32
N GLY A 7 13.03 25.20 -9.17
CA GLY A 7 13.14 23.86 -8.59
C GLY A 7 11.78 23.34 -8.12
N THR A 8 10.95 24.20 -7.53
CA THR A 8 9.58 23.85 -7.14
C THR A 8 8.72 23.52 -8.35
N LEU A 9 8.78 24.34 -9.41
CA LEU A 9 8.06 24.06 -10.66
C LEU A 9 8.51 22.74 -11.31
N ARG A 10 9.81 22.44 -11.26
CA ARG A 10 10.35 21.17 -11.74
C ARG A 10 9.90 19.98 -10.89
N ALA A 11 9.85 20.12 -9.57
CA ALA A 11 9.34 19.08 -8.68
C ALA A 11 7.84 18.83 -8.93
N LEU A 12 7.05 19.89 -9.11
CA LEU A 12 5.64 19.77 -9.48
C LEU A 12 5.46 19.06 -10.82
N TRP A 13 6.32 19.35 -11.80
CA TRP A 13 6.32 18.66 -13.09
C TRP A 13 6.65 17.17 -12.98
N ASP A 14 7.57 16.81 -12.08
CA ASP A 14 7.94 15.41 -11.84
C ASP A 14 6.86 14.64 -11.03
N VAL A 15 6.09 15.32 -10.17
CA VAL A 15 5.14 14.69 -9.23
C VAL A 15 3.69 14.73 -9.69
N PHE A 16 3.23 15.81 -10.32
CA PHE A 16 1.84 15.95 -10.79
C PHE A 16 1.38 14.78 -11.69
N PRO A 17 2.18 14.30 -12.67
CA PRO A 17 1.74 13.23 -13.56
C PRO A 17 1.42 11.93 -12.83
N LEU A 18 2.11 11.67 -11.71
CA LEU A 18 2.00 10.43 -10.91
C LEU A 18 0.57 10.15 -10.45
N PHE A 19 -0.22 11.20 -10.24
CA PHE A 19 -1.59 11.10 -9.70
C PHE A 19 -2.66 11.03 -10.79
N THR A 20 -2.29 11.02 -12.07
CA THR A 20 -3.25 10.95 -13.17
C THR A 20 -3.58 9.49 -13.52
N ASN A 21 -4.86 9.14 -13.68
CA ASN A 21 -5.26 7.80 -14.12
C ASN A 21 -5.27 7.72 -15.67
N THR A 22 -4.08 7.85 -16.25
CA THR A 22 -3.88 7.78 -17.70
C THR A 22 -2.63 6.95 -18.01
N GLY A 23 -2.46 6.51 -19.26
CA GLY A 23 -1.21 5.87 -19.68
C GLY A 23 0.01 6.77 -19.50
N TRP A 24 -0.16 8.11 -19.51
CA TRP A 24 0.93 9.03 -19.15
C TRP A 24 1.28 8.97 -17.66
N GLY A 25 0.27 8.92 -16.79
CA GLY A 25 0.49 8.80 -15.35
C GLY A 25 1.14 7.49 -14.96
N GLU A 26 0.69 6.38 -15.53
CA GLU A 26 1.28 5.05 -15.34
C GLU A 26 2.76 5.03 -15.74
N ASN A 27 3.07 5.49 -16.95
CA ASN A 27 4.44 5.61 -17.42
C ASN A 27 5.28 6.57 -16.57
N SER A 28 4.66 7.61 -16.02
CA SER A 28 5.35 8.55 -15.12
C SER A 28 5.71 7.89 -13.79
N ASN A 29 4.82 7.08 -13.21
CA ASN A 29 5.11 6.28 -12.01
C ASN A 29 6.28 5.30 -12.24
N VAL A 30 6.24 4.53 -13.33
CA VAL A 30 7.34 3.61 -13.69
C VAL A 30 8.66 4.36 -13.89
N ASN A 31 8.65 5.49 -14.61
CA ASN A 31 9.84 6.30 -14.84
C ASN A 31 10.37 6.95 -13.56
N PHE A 32 9.49 7.37 -12.65
CA PHE A 32 9.88 7.92 -11.36
C PHE A 32 10.62 6.88 -10.53
N LEU A 33 10.04 5.69 -10.35
CA LEU A 33 10.66 4.59 -9.61
C LEU A 33 11.98 4.15 -10.25
N LYS A 34 12.05 4.08 -11.58
CA LYS A 34 13.29 3.79 -12.31
C LYS A 34 14.37 4.84 -12.05
N LYS A 35 14.03 6.13 -12.11
CA LYS A 35 14.97 7.25 -11.92
C LYS A 35 15.47 7.35 -10.48
N HIS A 36 14.57 7.19 -9.51
CA HIS A 36 14.85 7.48 -8.11
C HIS A 36 15.27 6.26 -7.29
N MET A 37 14.85 5.06 -7.69
CA MET A 37 15.19 3.80 -7.00
C MET A 37 16.05 2.86 -7.84
N GLY A 38 16.21 3.12 -9.14
CA GLY A 38 16.83 2.15 -10.06
C GLY A 38 15.96 0.91 -10.31
N ALA A 39 14.66 0.97 -9.97
CA ALA A 39 13.73 -0.14 -10.11
C ALA A 39 13.50 -0.50 -11.59
N LYS A 40 13.27 -1.79 -11.84
CA LYS A 40 12.89 -2.32 -13.16
C LYS A 40 11.53 -2.99 -13.05
N PHE A 41 10.58 -2.51 -13.85
CA PHE A 41 9.27 -3.12 -14.02
C PHE A 41 9.26 -3.82 -15.37
N GLU A 42 9.15 -5.13 -15.35
CA GLU A 42 9.07 -5.98 -16.53
C GLU A 42 7.67 -6.56 -16.60
N GLU A 43 7.07 -6.47 -17.77
CA GLU A 43 5.75 -7.05 -18.03
C GLU A 43 5.84 -8.57 -17.90
N ARG A 44 4.92 -9.16 -17.15
CA ARG A 44 4.84 -10.62 -16.99
C ARG A 44 4.16 -11.24 -18.21
N PRO A 45 4.51 -12.48 -18.59
CA PRO A 45 3.71 -13.21 -19.57
C PRO A 45 2.30 -13.49 -19.03
N GLU A 46 1.31 -13.43 -19.91
CA GLU A 46 -0.07 -13.79 -19.58
C GLU A 46 -0.20 -15.30 -19.25
N PRO A 47 -1.17 -15.69 -18.39
CA PRO A 47 -2.15 -14.83 -17.72
C PRO A 47 -1.57 -14.09 -16.50
N TRP A 48 -2.00 -12.84 -16.30
CA TRP A 48 -1.52 -12.00 -15.19
C TRP A 48 -2.14 -12.30 -13.82
N PHE A 49 -3.17 -13.16 -13.79
CA PHE A 49 -3.81 -13.60 -12.55
C PHE A 49 -3.55 -15.09 -12.31
N SER A 50 -3.46 -15.45 -11.03
CA SER A 50 -3.45 -16.84 -10.56
C SER A 50 -4.71 -17.10 -9.74
N SER A 51 -5.31 -18.28 -9.88
CA SER A 51 -6.42 -18.69 -9.02
C SER A 51 -5.92 -18.89 -7.59
N ILE A 52 -6.44 -18.13 -6.65
CA ILE A 52 -6.16 -18.31 -5.22
C ILE A 52 -7.23 -19.25 -4.66
N ASN A 53 -6.80 -20.39 -4.11
CA ASN A 53 -7.67 -21.23 -3.32
C ASN A 53 -7.75 -20.68 -1.89
N VAL A 54 -8.92 -20.18 -1.49
CA VAL A 54 -9.17 -19.57 -0.17
C VAL A 54 -8.92 -20.56 0.98
N ASP A 55 -9.06 -21.86 0.73
CA ASP A 55 -8.77 -22.88 1.74
C ASP A 55 -7.28 -22.93 2.12
N ASP A 56 -6.40 -22.59 1.19
CA ASP A 56 -4.94 -22.58 1.38
C ASP A 56 -4.44 -21.29 2.07
N VAL A 57 -5.30 -20.28 2.23
CA VAL A 57 -4.98 -19.02 2.92
C VAL A 57 -5.23 -19.18 4.42
N HIS A 58 -4.32 -18.66 5.24
CA HIS A 58 -4.37 -18.81 6.69
C HIS A 58 -4.33 -17.45 7.38
N SER A 59 -4.81 -17.40 8.63
CA SER A 59 -4.66 -16.19 9.44
C SER A 59 -3.19 -15.79 9.57
N GLY A 60 -2.93 -14.51 9.39
CA GLY A 60 -1.60 -13.93 9.41
C GLY A 60 -0.87 -13.95 8.08
N ASP A 61 -1.38 -14.66 7.06
CA ASP A 61 -0.86 -14.53 5.69
C ASP A 61 -1.01 -13.07 5.22
N PHE A 62 -0.03 -12.62 4.46
CA PHE A 62 0.18 -11.21 4.18
C PHE A 62 -0.13 -10.90 2.72
N LEU A 63 -0.85 -9.82 2.45
CA LEU A 63 -1.11 -9.30 1.12
C LEU A 63 -0.29 -8.03 0.93
N VAL A 64 0.44 -7.96 -0.17
CA VAL A 64 1.17 -6.76 -0.59
C VAL A 64 0.63 -6.29 -1.91
N LEU A 65 0.28 -5.01 -1.96
CA LEU A 65 -0.26 -4.36 -3.14
C LEU A 65 0.75 -3.35 -3.69
N SER A 66 0.82 -3.27 -5.02
CA SER A 66 1.61 -2.29 -5.74
C SER A 66 0.80 -1.67 -6.88
N LYS A 67 0.30 -0.47 -6.61
CA LYS A 67 -0.44 0.40 -7.53
C LYS A 67 0.52 1.36 -8.23
N ILE A 68 0.26 1.64 -9.52
CA ILE A 68 1.06 2.57 -10.34
C ILE A 68 0.18 3.49 -11.20
N ARG A 69 -1.13 3.52 -10.97
CA ARG A 69 -2.09 4.34 -11.72
C ARG A 69 -2.97 5.18 -10.78
N GLY A 70 -3.38 6.35 -11.26
CA GLY A 70 -4.35 7.20 -10.56
C GLY A 70 -3.85 7.75 -9.24
N ARG A 71 -4.79 8.23 -8.42
CA ARG A 71 -4.49 8.87 -7.12
C ARG A 71 -3.66 7.93 -6.23
N TRP A 72 -4.12 6.69 -6.06
CA TRP A 72 -3.47 5.73 -5.17
C TRP A 72 -2.13 5.23 -5.72
N GLY A 73 -1.99 5.05 -7.03
CA GLY A 73 -0.69 4.72 -7.63
C GLY A 73 0.36 5.81 -7.46
N GLY A 74 -0.05 7.08 -7.50
CA GLY A 74 0.83 8.22 -7.20
C GLY A 74 1.28 8.22 -5.73
N PHE A 75 0.36 8.00 -4.79
CA PHE A 75 0.69 7.85 -3.36
C PHE A 75 1.67 6.69 -3.12
N GLU A 76 1.33 5.50 -3.61
CA GLU A 76 2.17 4.32 -3.45
C GLU A 76 3.54 4.44 -4.12
N THR A 77 3.64 5.19 -5.22
CA THR A 77 4.94 5.45 -5.87
C THR A 77 5.86 6.27 -4.98
N LEU A 78 5.31 7.26 -4.27
CA LEU A 78 6.09 8.03 -3.29
C LEU A 78 6.45 7.16 -2.07
N GLU A 79 5.52 6.33 -1.59
CA GLU A 79 5.77 5.39 -0.50
C GLU A 79 6.88 4.39 -0.82
N LYS A 80 6.85 3.79 -2.02
CA LYS A 80 7.92 2.89 -2.52
C LYS A 80 9.27 3.61 -2.54
N TRP A 81 9.29 4.85 -3.02
CA TRP A 81 10.53 5.63 -3.08
C TRP A 81 11.12 5.92 -1.70
N VAL A 82 10.30 6.40 -0.76
CA VAL A 82 10.81 6.79 0.57
C VAL A 82 11.15 5.59 1.45
N THR A 83 10.46 4.46 1.28
CA THR A 83 10.73 3.22 2.04
C THR A 83 11.77 2.30 1.40
N GLY A 84 12.03 2.48 0.10
CA GLY A 84 12.84 1.53 -0.68
C GLY A 84 12.11 0.22 -1.02
N ALA A 85 10.82 0.10 -0.71
CA ALA A 85 10.01 -1.10 -0.96
C ALA A 85 9.42 -1.11 -2.38
N TYR A 86 8.94 -2.28 -2.81
CA TYR A 86 8.21 -2.44 -4.08
C TYR A 86 6.69 -2.50 -3.92
N GLY A 87 6.19 -2.72 -2.70
CA GLY A 87 4.79 -2.56 -2.34
C GLY A 87 4.53 -1.17 -1.76
N GLY A 88 3.34 -0.62 -1.99
CA GLY A 88 2.89 0.61 -1.35
C GLY A 88 1.84 0.36 -0.28
N HIS A 89 0.99 -0.65 -0.48
CA HIS A 89 -0.06 -1.00 0.48
C HIS A 89 0.06 -2.43 0.97
N SER A 90 -0.48 -2.70 2.16
CA SER A 90 -0.48 -4.02 2.75
C SER A 90 -1.74 -4.33 3.54
N ALA A 91 -2.13 -5.59 3.54
CA ALA A 91 -3.25 -6.11 4.30
C ALA A 91 -2.92 -7.48 4.91
N VAL A 92 -3.72 -7.93 5.88
CA VAL A 92 -3.53 -9.22 6.54
C VAL A 92 -4.79 -10.07 6.44
N CYS A 93 -4.60 -11.36 6.16
CA CYS A 93 -5.66 -12.34 6.12
C CYS A 93 -6.02 -12.82 7.54
N LEU A 94 -7.32 -12.99 7.82
CA LEU A 94 -7.84 -13.52 9.08
C LEU A 94 -8.94 -14.55 8.79
N LYS A 95 -8.82 -15.76 9.35
CA LYS A 95 -9.90 -16.74 9.38
C LYS A 95 -10.67 -16.63 10.69
N ASP A 96 -11.99 -16.52 10.61
CA ASP A 96 -12.87 -16.52 11.78
C ASP A 96 -13.06 -17.95 12.35
N SER A 97 -13.88 -18.09 13.39
CA SER A 97 -14.18 -19.39 14.02
C SER A 97 -14.95 -20.36 13.12
N GLU A 98 -15.60 -19.87 12.06
CA GLU A 98 -16.31 -20.68 11.07
C GLU A 98 -15.41 -21.03 9.88
N GLY A 99 -14.17 -20.53 9.86
CA GLY A 99 -13.20 -20.74 8.79
C GLY A 99 -13.34 -19.77 7.60
N LYS A 100 -14.24 -18.79 7.67
CA LYS A 100 -14.39 -17.79 6.61
C LYS A 100 -13.19 -16.85 6.61
N LEU A 101 -12.75 -16.47 5.41
CA LEU A 101 -11.60 -15.60 5.22
C LEU A 101 -12.02 -14.13 5.15
N TRP A 102 -11.24 -13.31 5.85
CA TRP A 102 -11.39 -11.87 5.95
C TRP A 102 -10.04 -11.21 5.64
N VAL A 103 -10.10 -9.96 5.18
CA VAL A 103 -8.93 -9.11 4.95
C VAL A 103 -9.06 -7.90 5.87
N ALA A 104 -8.07 -7.71 6.74
CA ALA A 104 -7.95 -6.51 7.56
C ALA A 104 -6.92 -5.57 6.96
N GLU A 105 -7.33 -4.33 6.69
CA GLU A 105 -6.48 -3.31 6.09
C GLU A 105 -6.78 -1.91 6.62
N SER A 106 -5.88 -0.98 6.34
CA SER A 106 -6.09 0.45 6.57
C SER A 106 -6.07 1.15 5.21
N GLY A 107 -7.08 1.96 4.91
CA GLY A 107 -7.15 2.70 3.63
C GLY A 107 -8.40 2.40 2.81
N HIS A 108 -9.34 1.65 3.39
CA HIS A 108 -10.63 1.38 2.77
C HIS A 108 -11.53 2.60 2.87
N ALA A 109 -12.12 3.04 1.76
CA ALA A 109 -13.06 4.16 1.75
C ALA A 109 -14.46 3.70 2.16
N ASN A 110 -14.98 4.26 3.26
CA ASN A 110 -16.35 3.99 3.71
C ASN A 110 -17.41 4.68 2.82
N ASP A 111 -18.70 4.48 3.11
CA ASP A 111 -19.82 5.09 2.37
C ASP A 111 -19.82 6.63 2.32
N LYS A 112 -19.05 7.29 3.20
CA LYS A 112 -18.87 8.74 3.23
C LYS A 112 -17.63 9.20 2.46
N GLY A 113 -16.86 8.28 1.89
CA GLY A 113 -15.59 8.54 1.22
C GLY A 113 -14.44 8.80 2.19
N GLU A 114 -14.55 8.39 3.45
CA GLU A 114 -13.48 8.51 4.44
C GLU A 114 -12.64 7.23 4.44
N ASP A 115 -11.31 7.37 4.41
CA ASP A 115 -10.40 6.24 4.51
C ASP A 115 -10.32 5.76 5.97
N ILE A 116 -10.64 4.49 6.20
CA ILE A 116 -10.70 3.86 7.53
C ILE A 116 -9.88 2.56 7.58
N ILE A 117 -9.70 2.06 8.80
CA ILE A 117 -9.35 0.66 9.05
C ILE A 117 -10.61 -0.17 8.90
N ALA A 118 -10.57 -1.21 8.08
CA ALA A 118 -11.71 -2.08 7.79
C ALA A 118 -11.31 -3.56 7.86
N ILE A 119 -12.28 -4.40 8.23
CA ILE A 119 -12.20 -5.85 8.12
C ILE A 119 -13.28 -6.32 7.15
N LEU A 120 -12.87 -6.74 5.96
CA LEU A 120 -13.78 -7.08 4.86
C LEU A 120 -13.81 -8.58 4.61
N PRO A 121 -14.97 -9.17 4.24
CA PRO A 121 -15.00 -10.52 3.71
C PRO A 121 -14.07 -10.64 2.49
N TRP A 122 -13.34 -11.75 2.36
CA TRP A 122 -12.43 -11.97 1.23
C TRP A 122 -13.10 -11.73 -0.13
N GLU A 123 -14.31 -12.27 -0.34
CA GLU A 123 -15.03 -12.13 -1.61
C GLU A 123 -15.36 -10.67 -1.95
N GLU A 124 -15.64 -9.85 -0.94
CA GLU A 124 -15.90 -8.43 -1.12
C GLU A 124 -14.62 -7.69 -1.50
N TRP A 125 -13.55 -7.88 -0.73
CA TRP A 125 -12.25 -7.27 -0.97
C TRP A 125 -11.69 -7.69 -2.33
N TRP A 126 -11.65 -8.99 -2.62
CA TRP A 126 -11.13 -9.53 -3.87
C TRP A 126 -11.94 -9.09 -5.09
N SER A 127 -13.27 -9.04 -4.98
CA SER A 127 -14.13 -8.53 -6.05
C SER A 127 -13.91 -7.04 -6.32
N PHE A 128 -13.66 -6.25 -5.27
CA PHE A 128 -13.29 -4.84 -5.42
C PHE A 128 -11.96 -4.69 -6.16
N GLU A 129 -10.90 -5.35 -5.67
CA GLU A 129 -9.56 -5.23 -6.26
C GLU A 129 -9.53 -5.68 -7.73
N LEU A 130 -10.29 -6.72 -8.09
CA LEU A 130 -10.34 -7.22 -9.47
C LEU A 130 -11.20 -6.36 -10.42
N ASN A 131 -12.30 -5.78 -9.93
CA ASN A 131 -13.34 -5.24 -10.82
C ASN A 131 -13.61 -3.74 -10.64
N LYS A 132 -13.13 -3.14 -9.55
CA LYS A 132 -13.49 -1.76 -9.16
C LYS A 132 -12.28 -0.89 -8.84
N ASP A 133 -11.14 -1.46 -8.45
CA ASP A 133 -9.94 -0.68 -8.23
C ASP A 133 -9.34 -0.22 -9.58
N ASP A 134 -9.53 1.06 -9.88
CA ASP A 134 -9.07 1.69 -11.12
C ASP A 134 -7.56 1.99 -11.15
N SER A 135 -6.86 1.70 -10.05
CA SER A 135 -5.40 1.79 -9.96
C SER A 135 -4.68 0.54 -10.50
N ASP A 136 -5.42 -0.53 -10.81
CA ASP A 136 -4.94 -1.81 -11.34
C ASP A 136 -3.78 -2.40 -10.51
N PRO A 137 -4.06 -2.84 -9.27
CA PRO A 137 -3.03 -3.23 -8.32
C PRO A 137 -2.35 -4.55 -8.71
N HIS A 138 -1.01 -4.58 -8.58
CA HIS A 138 -0.28 -5.83 -8.51
C HIS A 138 -0.39 -6.40 -7.09
N ILE A 139 -0.98 -7.57 -6.94
CA ILE A 139 -1.21 -8.19 -5.62
C ILE A 139 -0.34 -9.43 -5.46
N ALA A 140 0.38 -9.51 -4.35
CA ALA A 140 1.13 -10.69 -3.94
C ALA A 140 0.60 -11.23 -2.61
N LEU A 141 0.19 -12.50 -2.58
CA LEU A 141 -0.10 -13.24 -1.37
C LEU A 141 1.18 -13.92 -0.86
N LEU A 142 1.54 -13.64 0.38
CA LEU A 142 2.75 -14.09 1.04
C LEU A 142 2.38 -14.90 2.29
N PRO A 143 2.41 -16.25 2.20
CA PRO A 143 2.11 -17.10 3.34
C PRO A 143 3.12 -16.93 4.48
N LEU A 144 2.66 -16.98 5.73
CA LEU A 144 3.56 -17.02 6.87
C LEU A 144 4.46 -18.26 6.80
N HIS A 145 5.73 -18.07 7.09
CA HIS A 145 6.66 -19.18 7.28
C HIS A 145 6.11 -20.14 8.36
N PRO A 146 6.19 -21.48 8.19
CA PRO A 146 5.56 -22.44 9.10
C PRO A 146 5.90 -22.23 10.59
N ASN A 147 7.15 -21.87 10.90
CA ASN A 147 7.58 -21.58 12.27
C ASN A 147 6.91 -20.35 12.90
N LEU A 148 6.53 -19.35 12.10
CA LEU A 148 5.79 -18.17 12.56
C LEU A 148 4.30 -18.50 12.65
N ARG A 149 3.78 -19.24 11.67
CA ARG A 149 2.39 -19.72 11.66
C ARG A 149 2.05 -20.53 12.92
N ALA A 150 2.95 -21.42 13.35
CA ALA A 150 2.78 -22.20 14.58
C ALA A 150 2.69 -21.35 15.87
N LYS A 151 3.16 -20.10 15.83
CA LYS A 151 3.12 -19.14 16.94
C LYS A 151 2.00 -18.11 16.80
N PHE A 152 1.29 -18.09 15.68
CA PHE A 152 0.28 -17.08 15.39
C PHE A 152 -0.93 -17.27 16.31
N ASN A 153 -1.27 -16.24 17.08
CA ASN A 153 -2.43 -16.27 17.96
C ASN A 153 -3.64 -15.63 17.24
N ASN A 154 -4.48 -16.47 16.66
CA ASN A 154 -5.64 -16.01 15.89
C ASN A 154 -6.63 -15.21 16.73
N SER A 155 -6.90 -15.62 17.96
CA SER A 155 -7.84 -14.91 18.85
C SER A 155 -7.34 -13.51 19.19
N ALA A 156 -6.04 -13.37 19.52
CA ALA A 156 -5.45 -12.08 19.81
C ALA A 156 -5.40 -11.17 18.56
N ALA A 157 -5.12 -11.73 17.38
CA ALA A 157 -5.16 -10.98 16.12
C ALA A 157 -6.56 -10.42 15.84
N TRP A 158 -7.60 -11.23 16.04
CA TRP A 158 -9.00 -10.79 15.89
C TRP A 158 -9.45 -9.76 16.93
N GLU A 159 -8.99 -9.89 18.17
CA GLU A 159 -9.24 -8.89 19.20
C GLU A 159 -8.60 -7.55 18.83
N TYR A 160 -7.34 -7.58 18.37
CA TYR A 160 -6.63 -6.39 17.94
C TYR A 160 -7.28 -5.73 16.72
N ALA A 161 -7.56 -6.50 15.65
CA ALA A 161 -8.18 -5.99 14.44
C ALA A 161 -9.54 -5.31 14.74
N ARG A 162 -10.41 -5.97 15.52
CA ARG A 162 -11.72 -5.40 15.90
C ARG A 162 -11.61 -4.14 16.78
N SER A 163 -10.54 -4.01 17.56
CA SER A 163 -10.30 -2.80 18.35
C SER A 163 -9.94 -1.57 17.50
N LEU A 164 -9.57 -1.79 16.23
CA LEU A 164 -9.17 -0.77 15.28
C LEU A 164 -10.20 -0.53 14.18
N ASP A 165 -11.10 -1.48 13.94
CA ASP A 165 -12.12 -1.40 12.90
C ASP A 165 -12.95 -0.11 13.02
N GLY A 166 -13.15 0.56 11.88
CA GLY A 166 -13.82 1.86 11.77
C GLY A 166 -13.01 3.08 12.20
N LYS A 167 -11.76 2.92 12.69
CA LYS A 167 -10.91 4.07 13.03
C LYS A 167 -10.37 4.76 11.76
N PRO A 168 -10.10 6.07 11.81
CA PRO A 168 -9.56 6.80 10.67
C PRO A 168 -8.19 6.28 10.21
N TYR A 169 -7.92 6.41 8.91
CA TYR A 169 -6.62 6.09 8.33
C TYR A 169 -5.47 6.85 8.99
N GLY A 170 -4.35 6.15 9.16
CA GLY A 170 -3.18 6.61 9.91
C GLY A 170 -2.29 7.63 9.17
N TYR A 171 -2.85 8.61 8.44
CA TYR A 171 -2.08 9.60 7.67
C TYR A 171 -0.95 10.26 8.48
N HIS A 172 -1.22 10.58 9.74
CA HIS A 172 -0.25 11.18 10.67
C HIS A 172 0.88 10.22 11.05
N ASN A 173 0.62 8.91 11.17
CA ASN A 173 1.67 7.93 11.47
C ASN A 173 2.54 7.64 10.25
N MET A 174 1.95 7.69 9.06
CA MET A 174 2.64 7.44 7.80
C MET A 174 3.75 8.47 7.52
N ILE A 175 3.52 9.76 7.76
CA ILE A 175 4.57 10.77 7.51
C ILE A 175 5.78 10.60 8.45
N PHE A 176 5.55 10.13 9.68
CA PHE A 176 6.63 9.88 10.63
C PHE A 176 7.38 8.58 10.33
N SER A 177 6.77 7.61 9.64
CA SER A 177 7.49 6.39 9.23
C SER A 177 8.57 6.66 8.18
N TRP A 178 8.52 7.82 7.52
CA TRP A 178 9.54 8.26 6.55
C TRP A 178 10.74 8.94 7.24
N ILE A 179 10.67 9.20 8.55
CA ILE A 179 11.73 9.82 9.34
C ILE A 179 12.35 8.74 10.23
N ASP A 180 13.47 8.17 9.78
CA ASP A 180 14.19 7.07 10.42
C ASP A 180 15.41 7.55 11.23
N THR A 181 15.75 8.83 11.12
CA THR A 181 16.86 9.42 11.86
C THR A 181 16.44 10.70 12.55
N THR A 182 17.08 11.03 13.66
CA THR A 182 16.75 12.23 14.44
C THR A 182 16.87 13.52 13.64
N SER A 183 17.69 13.56 12.57
CA SER A 183 17.86 14.76 11.73
C SER A 183 18.39 14.53 10.31
N GLY A 184 18.76 13.31 9.95
CA GLY A 184 19.51 13.02 8.72
C GLY A 184 18.66 12.76 7.48
N ASN A 185 17.36 12.50 7.62
CA ASN A 185 16.52 12.02 6.53
C ASN A 185 15.20 12.79 6.37
N TYR A 186 15.10 13.99 6.94
CA TYR A 186 13.99 14.89 6.66
C TYR A 186 14.03 15.33 5.19
N PRO A 187 12.91 15.29 4.46
CA PRO A 187 12.85 15.83 3.11
C PRO A 187 13.00 17.36 3.16
N PRO A 188 13.93 17.96 2.40
CA PRO A 188 14.05 19.42 2.36
C PRO A 188 12.72 20.08 1.95
N PRO A 189 12.34 21.23 2.55
CA PRO A 189 13.11 22.05 3.48
C PRO A 189 12.92 21.69 4.96
N LEU A 190 12.22 20.60 5.28
CA LEU A 190 11.99 20.20 6.67
C LEU A 190 13.32 19.77 7.32
N ASP A 191 13.45 20.04 8.61
CA ASP A 191 14.53 19.51 9.45
C ASP A 191 13.98 19.10 10.83
N ALA A 192 14.87 18.59 11.68
CA ALA A 192 14.53 18.13 13.04
C ALA A 192 14.07 19.23 14.00
N GLN A 193 14.13 20.51 13.59
CA GLN A 193 13.80 21.66 14.40
C GLN A 193 12.41 22.22 14.06
N LEU A 194 11.46 21.36 13.66
CA LEU A 194 10.04 21.74 13.51
C LEU A 194 9.54 22.47 14.77
N VAL A 195 9.48 23.81 14.70
CA VAL A 195 8.80 24.72 15.64
C VAL A 195 7.46 25.13 15.05
#